data_AF-A0A966R8V2-F1
#
_entry.id   AF-A0A966R8V2-F1
#
_cell.length_a   1.000
_cell.length_b   1.000
_cell.length_c   1.000
_cell.angle_alpha   90.00
_cell.angle_beta   90.00
_cell.angle_gamma   90.00
#
_symmetry.space_group_name_H-M   'P 1'
#
loop_
_entity.id
_entity.type
_entity.pdbx_description
1 polymer ?
#
loop_
_entity_poly.entity_id
_entity_poly.type
_entity_poly.pdbx_seq_one_letter_code
_entity_poly.pdbx_strand_id
1 'polypeptide(L)'
;SLTNTPLVYASRIVGLFGLSFIGLILIYGIWLFARKIRSRYVLLMVLLPIIVFVLGWLWPQKVRPFSATVTIVHKPYSDDVTPLLDRSLPLDYKYSYDAKQLVVLSEYSGIFQDGLTESEQAFTQKISGDQLSGFIDTVSVHANNNHYNQIGLYQKDGTLIDSQQKKLLIPGGEYLPYYLEGVLKMLGSADLIDVFKPSVITKNTNKPKTFTFDSETLGAQSCSASIAPDFYRELTRQNASLLINSADLGFFYKSKSYYTQNLQLSTFEAVSNARPFVQATTQGPSLIITKDGRLKDYINLTNGVQIRSYRIDTNNTRTPYTLLGEWVAYLGLTTAFILLMRLLLIRLKKQFTSND
;
A
#
# COMPACT_ATOMS: atom_id res chain seq x y z
N SER A 1 17.36 -0.37 4.99
CA SER A 1 16.40 -1.17 4.21
C SER A 1 16.86 -1.21 2.76
N LEU A 2 16.64 -2.34 2.05
CA LEU A 2 17.00 -2.48 0.63
C LEU A 2 16.19 -1.57 -0.29
N THR A 3 15.00 -1.13 0.15
CA THR A 3 14.13 -0.22 -0.62
C THR A 3 14.73 1.17 -0.85
N ASN A 4 15.70 1.57 -0.02
CA ASN A 4 16.45 2.83 -0.17
C ASN A 4 17.73 2.67 -1.01
N THR A 5 17.91 1.51 -1.64
CA THR A 5 19.11 1.20 -2.44
C THR A 5 18.70 0.78 -3.84
N PRO A 6 19.61 0.80 -4.83
CA PRO A 6 19.31 0.27 -6.16
C PRO A 6 18.83 -1.19 -6.15
N LEU A 7 19.12 -1.99 -5.11
CA LEU A 7 18.61 -3.37 -5.03
C LEU A 7 17.07 -3.44 -4.96
N VAL A 8 16.37 -2.34 -4.67
CA VAL A 8 14.90 -2.29 -4.72
C VAL A 8 14.34 -2.72 -6.07
N TYR A 9 15.05 -2.53 -7.18
CA TYR A 9 14.59 -2.93 -8.50
C TYR A 9 14.51 -4.45 -8.68
N ALA A 10 15.24 -5.23 -7.87
CA ALA A 10 15.08 -6.67 -7.83
C ALA A 10 13.64 -7.07 -7.42
N SER A 11 12.93 -6.23 -6.66
CA SER A 11 11.53 -6.48 -6.27
C SER A 11 10.59 -6.68 -7.45
N ARG A 12 10.87 -6.06 -8.61
CA ARG A 12 10.12 -6.27 -9.85
C ARG A 12 10.11 -7.73 -10.27
N ILE A 13 11.15 -8.48 -9.92
CA ILE A 13 11.28 -9.90 -10.26
C ILE A 13 10.87 -10.78 -9.08
N VAL A 14 11.42 -10.52 -7.90
CA VAL A 14 11.40 -11.49 -6.79
C VAL A 14 10.40 -11.20 -5.67
N GLY A 15 9.75 -10.04 -5.69
CA GLY A 15 8.81 -9.64 -4.63
C GLY A 15 9.47 -9.32 -3.29
N LEU A 16 8.65 -9.24 -2.24
CA LEU A 16 9.06 -8.79 -0.91
C LEU A 16 9.92 -9.85 -0.20
N PHE A 17 9.47 -11.11 -0.24
CA PHE A 17 10.21 -12.19 0.40
C PHE A 17 11.49 -12.52 -0.36
N GLY A 18 11.47 -12.39 -1.69
CA GLY A 18 12.67 -12.54 -2.50
C GLY A 18 13.71 -11.45 -2.23
N LEU A 19 13.31 -10.20 -2.01
CA LEU A 19 14.22 -9.15 -1.56
C LEU A 19 14.84 -9.48 -0.20
N SER A 20 14.04 -9.99 0.74
CA SER A 20 14.52 -10.41 2.06
C SER A 20 15.55 -11.54 1.93
N PHE A 21 15.28 -12.51 1.05
CA PHE A 21 16.21 -13.60 0.74
C PHE A 21 17.52 -13.11 0.12
N ILE A 22 17.47 -12.14 -0.80
CA ILE A 22 18.65 -11.47 -1.34
C ILE A 22 19.49 -10.84 -0.22
N GLY A 23 18.85 -10.13 0.71
CA GLY A 23 19.53 -9.55 1.87
C GLY A 23 20.27 -10.59 2.71
N LEU A 24 19.61 -11.71 3.01
CA LEU A 24 20.21 -12.82 3.77
C LEU A 24 21.39 -13.46 3.04
N ILE A 25 21.26 -13.72 1.74
CA ILE A 25 22.34 -14.29 0.92
C ILE A 25 23.56 -13.37 0.91
N LEU A 26 23.36 -12.06 0.76
CA LEU A 26 24.46 -11.09 0.75
C LEU A 26 25.17 -11.06 2.11
N ILE A 27 24.42 -11.00 3.22
CA ILE A 27 24.98 -11.02 4.57
C ILE A 27 25.78 -12.31 4.81
N TYR A 28 25.21 -13.46 4.43
CA TYR A 28 25.87 -14.74 4.60
C TYR A 28 27.13 -14.89 3.71
N GLY A 29 27.06 -14.41 2.47
CA GLY A 29 28.21 -14.38 1.55
C GLY A 29 29.36 -13.52 2.09
N ILE A 30 29.05 -12.34 2.63
CA ILE A 30 30.04 -11.46 3.29
C ILE A 30 30.65 -12.17 4.50
N TRP A 31 29.85 -12.84 5.32
CA TRP A 31 30.33 -13.59 6.48
C TRP A 31 31.28 -14.73 6.09
N LEU A 32 30.96 -15.52 5.06
CA LEU A 32 31.84 -16.57 4.53
C LEU A 32 33.15 -16.00 3.99
N PHE A 33 33.08 -14.88 3.26
CA PHE A 33 34.26 -14.18 2.75
C PHE A 33 35.16 -13.70 3.88
N ALA A 34 34.58 -13.12 4.95
CA ALA A 34 35.32 -12.66 6.13
C ALA A 34 36.01 -13.82 6.87
N ARG A 35 35.41 -15.01 6.86
CA ARG A 35 36.01 -16.26 7.37
C ARG A 35 37.09 -16.85 6.46
N LYS A 36 37.43 -16.19 5.35
CA LYS A 36 38.35 -16.67 4.30
C LYS A 36 37.93 -18.03 3.70
N ILE A 37 36.65 -18.39 3.83
CA ILE A 37 36.10 -19.60 3.22
C ILE A 37 35.87 -19.28 1.75
N ARG A 38 36.90 -19.53 0.93
CA ARG A 38 36.84 -19.31 -0.51
C ARG A 38 36.14 -20.49 -1.16
N SER A 39 34.95 -20.25 -1.68
CA SER A 39 34.20 -21.21 -2.47
C SER A 39 33.57 -20.50 -3.66
N ARG A 40 33.44 -21.22 -4.78
CA ARG A 40 32.66 -20.76 -5.94
C ARG A 40 31.23 -20.32 -5.56
N TYR A 41 30.69 -20.85 -4.46
CA TYR A 41 29.38 -20.47 -3.94
C TYR A 41 29.33 -19.04 -3.39
N VAL A 42 30.42 -18.52 -2.81
CA VAL A 42 30.48 -17.12 -2.31
C VAL A 42 30.36 -16.14 -3.47
N LEU A 43 31.00 -16.44 -4.60
CA LEU A 43 30.89 -15.62 -5.81
C LEU A 43 29.44 -15.60 -6.33
N LEU A 44 28.76 -16.76 -6.36
CA LEU A 44 27.36 -16.86 -6.77
C LEU A 44 26.42 -16.07 -5.85
N MET A 45 26.68 -16.06 -4.53
CA MET A 45 25.90 -15.30 -3.55
C MET A 45 25.95 -13.78 -3.80
N VAL A 46 27.01 -13.28 -4.42
CA VAL A 46 27.13 -11.86 -4.79
C VAL A 46 26.61 -11.59 -6.19
N LEU A 47 26.96 -12.44 -7.17
CA LEU A 47 26.57 -12.24 -8.57
C LEU A 47 25.07 -12.38 -8.81
N LEU A 48 24.40 -13.33 -8.15
CA LEU A 48 22.97 -13.57 -8.36
C LEU A 48 22.11 -12.35 -7.99
N PRO A 49 22.24 -11.73 -6.80
CA PRO A 49 21.58 -10.47 -6.49
C PRO A 49 21.81 -9.36 -7.51
N ILE A 50 23.04 -9.22 -8.01
CA ILE A 50 23.39 -8.19 -9.01
C ILE A 50 22.66 -8.47 -10.32
N ILE A 51 22.64 -9.72 -10.79
CA ILE A 51 21.92 -10.11 -12.01
C ILE A 51 20.42 -9.81 -11.87
N VAL A 52 19.79 -10.22 -10.77
CA VAL A 52 18.36 -9.97 -10.52
C VAL A 52 18.07 -8.47 -10.45
N PHE A 53 18.93 -7.70 -9.79
CA PHE A 53 18.86 -6.25 -9.76
C PHE A 53 18.92 -5.65 -11.18
N VAL A 54 19.93 -6.01 -11.97
CA VAL A 54 20.12 -5.49 -13.34
C VAL A 54 18.93 -5.83 -14.23
N LEU A 55 18.43 -7.06 -14.16
CA LEU A 55 17.23 -7.49 -14.90
C LEU A 55 15.98 -6.69 -14.47
N GLY A 56 15.83 -6.41 -13.18
CA GLY A 56 14.72 -5.59 -12.67
C GLY A 56 14.85 -4.12 -13.08
N TRP A 57 16.06 -3.58 -13.08
CA TRP A 57 16.36 -2.23 -13.54
C TRP A 57 16.07 -2.05 -15.03
N LEU A 58 16.54 -3.00 -15.85
CA LEU A 58 16.32 -3.03 -17.30
C LEU A 58 14.92 -3.51 -17.71
N TRP A 59 14.06 -3.87 -16.74
CA TRP A 59 12.74 -4.40 -17.04
C TRP A 59 11.94 -3.40 -17.88
N PRO A 60 11.38 -3.80 -19.05
CA PRO A 60 10.76 -2.89 -20.00
C PRO A 60 9.73 -1.96 -19.35
N GLN A 61 9.81 -0.68 -19.67
CA GLN A 61 8.87 0.36 -19.22
C GLN A 61 8.23 1.02 -20.44
N LYS A 62 6.92 0.91 -20.58
CA LYS A 62 6.14 1.69 -21.56
C LYS A 62 5.60 2.91 -20.83
N VAL A 63 6.50 3.88 -20.62
CA VAL A 63 6.20 5.10 -19.86
C VAL A 63 5.27 5.99 -20.67
N ARG A 64 4.26 6.54 -20.01
CA ARG A 64 3.37 7.55 -20.57
C ARG A 64 2.92 8.51 -19.47
N PRO A 65 2.56 9.75 -19.79
CA PRO A 65 1.91 10.62 -18.83
C PRO A 65 0.57 10.00 -18.39
N PHE A 66 0.25 10.14 -17.11
CA PHE A 66 -1.09 9.88 -16.59
C PHE A 66 -2.04 10.98 -17.09
N SER A 67 -3.26 10.62 -17.49
CA SER A 67 -4.16 11.52 -18.24
C SER A 67 -4.76 12.66 -17.42
N ALA A 68 -4.58 12.67 -16.10
CA ALA A 68 -5.08 13.70 -15.20
C ALA A 68 -3.97 14.25 -14.30
N THR A 69 -4.16 15.46 -13.80
CA THR A 69 -3.34 15.97 -12.69
C THR A 69 -3.81 15.32 -11.39
N VAL A 70 -2.88 14.78 -10.61
CA VAL A 70 -3.19 14.16 -9.31
C VAL A 70 -3.01 15.19 -8.21
N THR A 71 -4.09 15.47 -7.49
CA THR A 71 -4.13 16.42 -6.38
C THR A 71 -4.24 15.65 -5.07
N ILE A 72 -3.30 15.85 -4.15
CA ILE A 72 -3.38 15.32 -2.79
C ILE A 72 -3.99 16.38 -1.90
N VAL A 73 -4.98 16.00 -1.10
CA VAL A 73 -5.48 16.79 0.02
C VAL A 73 -4.98 16.15 1.32
N HIS A 74 -4.06 16.83 1.98
CA HIS A 74 -3.52 16.43 3.28
C HIS A 74 -4.27 17.16 4.39
N LYS A 75 -4.92 16.40 5.27
CA LYS A 75 -5.70 16.91 6.40
C LYS A 75 -4.83 16.91 7.68
N PRO A 76 -4.75 18.03 8.42
CA PRO A 76 -4.10 18.06 9.73
C PRO A 76 -4.94 17.27 10.75
N TYR A 77 -4.41 17.08 11.96
CA TYR A 77 -5.14 16.40 13.03
C TYR A 77 -6.39 17.19 13.44
N SER A 78 -7.57 16.72 13.03
CA SER A 78 -8.86 17.14 13.53
C SER A 78 -9.97 16.22 13.01
N ASP A 79 -10.92 15.85 13.87
CA ASP A 79 -12.19 15.26 13.43
C ASP A 79 -13.04 16.30 12.68
N ASP A 80 -12.76 17.58 12.88
CA ASP A 80 -13.41 18.69 12.20
C ASP A 80 -13.03 18.76 10.71
N VAL A 81 -14.05 18.85 9.85
CA VAL A 81 -13.92 19.06 8.41
C VAL A 81 -13.79 20.54 8.04
N THR A 82 -14.15 21.46 8.95
CA THR A 82 -14.12 22.91 8.72
C THR A 82 -12.80 23.41 8.15
N PRO A 83 -11.62 22.93 8.60
CA PRO A 83 -10.35 23.33 8.00
C PRO A 83 -10.21 23.00 6.51
N LEU A 84 -10.86 21.92 6.02
CA LEU A 84 -10.91 21.58 4.59
C LEU A 84 -11.83 22.52 3.81
N LEU A 85 -12.91 22.96 4.44
CA LEU A 85 -13.96 23.79 3.82
C LEU A 85 -13.62 25.28 3.81
N ASP A 86 -12.51 25.67 4.44
CA ASP A 86 -12.06 27.05 4.49
C ASP A 86 -11.76 27.59 3.08
N ARG A 87 -12.54 28.60 2.68
CA ARG A 87 -12.41 29.26 1.37
C ARG A 87 -11.08 29.99 1.20
N SER A 88 -10.36 30.29 2.28
CA SER A 88 -9.04 30.93 2.26
C SER A 88 -7.89 29.95 2.01
N LEU A 89 -8.14 28.63 1.95
CA LEU A 89 -7.09 27.64 1.76
C LEU A 89 -6.24 27.93 0.50
N PRO A 90 -4.91 28.08 0.65
CA PRO A 90 -4.02 28.24 -0.49
C PRO A 90 -3.94 26.92 -1.25
N LEU A 91 -4.34 26.96 -2.52
CA LEU A 91 -4.16 25.85 -3.44
C LEU A 91 -2.76 25.98 -4.05
N ASP A 92 -1.83 25.17 -3.56
CA ASP A 92 -0.47 25.15 -4.10
C ASP A 92 -0.47 24.32 -5.39
N TYR A 93 -0.86 24.99 -6.47
CA TYR A 93 -0.80 24.47 -7.82
C TYR A 93 0.64 24.50 -8.32
N LYS A 94 1.53 23.71 -7.71
CA LYS A 94 2.94 23.63 -8.15
C LYS A 94 3.08 23.34 -9.65
N TYR A 95 2.11 22.63 -10.27
CA TYR A 95 2.18 22.21 -11.68
C TYR A 95 0.82 22.11 -12.43
N SER A 96 -0.27 22.76 -11.98
CA SER A 96 -1.62 22.49 -12.50
C SER A 96 -2.04 23.37 -13.70
N TYR A 97 -2.21 22.74 -14.87
CA TYR A 97 -2.82 23.32 -16.08
C TYR A 97 -3.56 22.27 -16.95
N ASP A 98 -4.00 21.14 -16.39
CA ASP A 98 -4.67 20.07 -17.19
C ASP A 98 -6.19 20.16 -17.15
N ALA A 99 -6.86 19.67 -18.19
CA ALA A 99 -8.33 19.62 -18.28
C ALA A 99 -9.00 18.58 -17.36
N LYS A 100 -8.21 17.73 -16.68
CA LYS A 100 -8.69 16.62 -15.85
C LYS A 100 -7.96 16.57 -14.52
N GLN A 101 -8.69 16.35 -13.42
CA GLN A 101 -8.13 16.19 -12.08
C GLN A 101 -8.56 14.88 -11.41
N LEU A 102 -7.62 14.23 -10.74
CA LEU A 102 -7.91 13.17 -9.79
C LEU A 102 -7.50 13.66 -8.40
N VAL A 103 -8.47 13.89 -7.54
CA VAL A 103 -8.26 14.35 -6.17
C VAL A 103 -8.23 13.14 -5.24
N VAL A 104 -7.17 12.99 -4.46
CA VAL A 104 -7.01 11.93 -3.47
C VAL A 104 -7.18 12.54 -2.09
N LEU A 105 -8.26 12.17 -1.42
CA LEU A 105 -8.56 12.54 -0.05
C LEU A 105 -8.04 11.47 0.92
N SER A 106 -7.70 11.92 2.13
CA SER A 106 -7.37 11.04 3.25
C SER A 106 -8.57 10.22 3.70
N GLU A 107 -8.33 9.09 4.37
CA GLU A 107 -9.43 8.30 4.94
C GLU A 107 -10.19 9.14 5.97
N TYR A 108 -11.52 9.01 5.95
CA TYR A 108 -12.44 9.83 6.72
C TYR A 108 -12.23 11.33 6.49
N SER A 109 -12.14 11.72 5.22
CA SER A 109 -12.03 13.14 4.86
C SER A 109 -13.21 13.95 5.42
N GLY A 110 -14.39 13.30 5.48
CA GLY A 110 -15.67 13.84 5.86
C GLY A 110 -16.50 14.35 4.68
N ILE A 111 -15.87 14.64 3.54
CA ILE A 111 -16.49 15.30 2.38
C ILE A 111 -17.64 14.49 1.77
N PHE A 112 -17.53 13.16 1.69
CA PHE A 112 -18.54 12.30 1.07
C PHE A 112 -19.25 11.40 2.10
N GLN A 113 -19.13 11.70 3.39
CA GLN A 113 -19.59 10.84 4.49
C GLN A 113 -21.12 10.69 4.50
N ASP A 114 -21.85 11.82 4.41
CA ASP A 114 -23.32 11.87 4.53
C ASP A 114 -23.99 12.52 3.30
N GLY A 115 -23.33 12.45 2.15
CA GLY A 115 -23.66 13.25 0.95
C GLY A 115 -23.01 14.63 1.00
N LEU A 116 -22.94 15.32 -0.14
CA LEU A 116 -22.32 16.64 -0.21
C LEU A 116 -23.24 17.72 0.38
N THR A 117 -22.78 18.35 1.46
CA THR A 117 -23.31 19.64 1.93
C THR A 117 -22.93 20.77 0.96
N GLU A 118 -23.57 21.93 1.08
CA GLU A 118 -23.24 23.11 0.24
C GLU A 118 -21.76 23.53 0.39
N SER A 119 -21.19 23.40 1.59
CA SER A 119 -19.80 23.76 1.85
C SER A 119 -18.83 22.76 1.24
N GLU A 120 -19.14 21.47 1.28
CA GLU A 120 -18.35 20.41 0.64
C GLU A 120 -18.44 20.50 -0.88
N GLN A 121 -19.61 20.80 -1.42
CA GLN A 121 -19.77 21.06 -2.86
C GLN A 121 -18.98 22.30 -3.29
N ALA A 122 -18.95 23.36 -2.48
CA ALA A 122 -18.10 24.51 -2.74
C ALA A 122 -16.60 24.13 -2.72
N PHE A 123 -16.19 23.23 -1.83
CA PHE A 123 -14.83 22.71 -1.79
C PHE A 123 -14.47 21.88 -3.03
N THR A 124 -15.31 20.91 -3.42
CA THR A 124 -15.07 20.09 -4.61
C THR A 124 -14.98 20.97 -5.86
N GLN A 125 -15.91 21.91 -6.03
CA GLN A 125 -15.91 22.87 -7.14
C GLN A 125 -14.70 23.82 -7.09
N LYS A 126 -14.24 24.25 -5.91
CA LYS A 126 -13.04 25.10 -5.79
C LYS A 126 -11.77 24.37 -6.22
N ILE A 127 -11.63 23.08 -5.87
CA ILE A 127 -10.45 22.28 -6.24
C ILE A 127 -10.47 21.90 -7.72
N SER A 128 -11.60 21.40 -8.22
CA SER A 128 -11.69 20.91 -9.59
C SER A 128 -11.95 22.00 -10.63
N GLY A 129 -12.58 23.11 -10.21
CA GLY A 129 -13.20 24.06 -11.14
C GLY A 129 -14.17 23.35 -12.09
N ASP A 130 -14.13 23.75 -13.36
CA ASP A 130 -14.97 23.18 -14.43
C ASP A 130 -14.35 21.94 -15.09
N GLN A 131 -13.24 21.44 -14.56
CA GLN A 131 -12.51 20.30 -15.12
C GLN A 131 -13.23 18.98 -14.78
N LEU A 132 -13.06 17.99 -15.66
CA LEU A 132 -13.49 16.63 -15.36
C LEU A 132 -12.69 16.13 -14.15
N SER A 133 -13.40 15.78 -13.08
CA SER A 133 -12.79 15.45 -11.80
C SER A 133 -13.32 14.17 -11.19
N GLY A 134 -12.41 13.40 -10.61
CA GLY A 134 -12.71 12.23 -9.79
C GLY A 134 -12.10 12.43 -8.40
N PHE A 135 -12.82 12.00 -7.38
CA PHE A 135 -12.39 12.10 -5.98
C PHE A 135 -12.29 10.70 -5.40
N ILE A 136 -11.13 10.34 -4.88
CA ILE A 136 -10.95 9.11 -4.10
C ILE A 136 -11.06 9.47 -2.63
N ASP A 137 -11.99 8.82 -1.92
CA ASP A 137 -12.19 8.98 -0.48
C ASP A 137 -12.54 7.65 0.16
N THR A 138 -12.24 7.51 1.46
CA THR A 138 -12.69 6.38 2.27
C THR A 138 -13.67 6.87 3.34
N VAL A 139 -14.90 6.35 3.31
CA VAL A 139 -16.00 6.73 4.22
C VAL A 139 -16.42 5.57 5.11
N SER A 140 -17.03 5.88 6.26
CA SER A 140 -17.63 4.90 7.15
C SER A 140 -19.09 4.67 6.74
N VAL A 141 -19.49 3.44 6.44
CA VAL A 141 -20.86 3.12 6.03
C VAL A 141 -21.56 2.31 7.12
N HIS A 142 -22.72 2.79 7.55
CA HIS A 142 -23.61 2.12 8.49
C HIS A 142 -24.90 1.73 7.77
N ALA A 143 -25.08 0.45 7.43
CA ALA A 143 -26.25 -0.03 6.69
C ALA A 143 -26.70 -1.41 7.22
N ASN A 144 -28.00 -1.55 7.53
CA ASN A 144 -28.61 -2.82 7.94
C ASN A 144 -27.83 -3.56 9.06
N ASN A 145 -27.49 -2.86 10.14
CA ASN A 145 -26.64 -3.38 11.25
C ASN A 145 -25.20 -3.74 10.87
N ASN A 146 -24.75 -3.47 9.64
CA ASN A 146 -23.34 -3.59 9.25
C ASN A 146 -22.66 -2.24 9.31
N HIS A 147 -21.48 -2.22 9.92
CA HIS A 147 -20.55 -1.09 9.88
C HIS A 147 -19.34 -1.51 9.04
N TYR A 148 -19.04 -0.79 7.96
CA TYR A 148 -17.86 -1.07 7.16
C TYR A 148 -17.23 0.18 6.56
N ASN A 149 -15.92 0.15 6.35
CA ASN A 149 -15.22 1.22 5.64
C ASN A 149 -15.26 0.96 4.14
N GLN A 150 -15.51 2.00 3.36
CA GLN A 150 -15.68 1.92 1.93
C GLN A 150 -14.80 2.97 1.25
N ILE A 151 -13.91 2.51 0.37
CA ILE A 151 -13.21 3.42 -0.55
C ILE A 151 -14.02 3.56 -1.83
N GLY A 152 -14.27 4.80 -2.22
CA GLY A 152 -15.10 5.16 -3.37
C GLY A 152 -14.39 6.11 -4.33
N LEU A 153 -14.80 6.05 -5.59
CA LEU A 153 -14.56 7.07 -6.61
C LEU A 153 -15.83 7.89 -6.76
N TYR A 154 -15.75 9.19 -6.49
CA TYR A 154 -16.86 10.13 -6.52
C TYR A 154 -16.66 11.19 -7.61
N GLN A 155 -17.76 11.72 -8.13
CA GLN A 155 -17.77 12.94 -8.95
C GLN A 155 -17.81 14.18 -8.06
N LYS A 156 -17.51 15.35 -8.64
CA LYS A 156 -17.55 16.64 -7.93
C LYS A 156 -18.92 17.01 -7.36
N ASP A 157 -19.99 16.45 -7.91
CA ASP A 157 -21.37 16.64 -7.47
C ASP A 157 -21.81 15.63 -6.39
N GLY A 158 -20.91 14.75 -5.95
CA GLY A 158 -21.16 13.78 -4.89
C GLY A 158 -21.63 12.42 -5.40
N THR A 159 -21.86 12.29 -6.70
CA THR A 159 -22.27 11.01 -7.30
C THR A 159 -21.17 9.97 -7.09
N LEU A 160 -21.50 8.87 -6.40
CA LEU A 160 -20.63 7.71 -6.27
C LEU A 160 -20.58 6.94 -7.59
N ILE A 161 -19.43 6.94 -8.27
CA ILE A 161 -19.22 6.21 -9.52
C ILE A 161 -19.06 4.72 -9.25
N ASP A 162 -18.14 4.38 -8.34
CA ASP A 162 -17.88 3.00 -7.94
C ASP A 162 -17.20 2.95 -6.56
N SER A 163 -17.36 1.85 -5.84
CA SER A 163 -16.79 1.65 -4.51
C SER A 163 -16.38 0.21 -4.21
N GLN A 164 -15.51 0.03 -3.22
CA GLN A 164 -15.21 -1.27 -2.62
C GLN A 164 -15.01 -1.14 -1.11
N GLN A 165 -15.39 -2.18 -0.37
CA GLN A 165 -15.20 -2.22 1.07
C GLN A 165 -13.74 -2.54 1.43
N LYS A 166 -13.24 -1.90 2.49
CA LYS A 166 -11.91 -2.10 3.08
C LYS A 166 -11.74 -3.56 3.50
N LYS A 167 -10.62 -4.15 3.06
CA LYS A 167 -10.35 -5.58 3.26
C LYS A 167 -9.42 -5.87 4.43
N LEU A 168 -8.36 -5.09 4.60
CA LEU A 168 -7.42 -5.26 5.70
C LEU A 168 -7.84 -4.31 6.82
N LEU A 169 -8.22 -4.88 7.95
CA LEU A 169 -8.61 -4.14 9.14
C LEU A 169 -7.44 -4.10 10.13
N ILE A 170 -7.32 -3.00 10.87
CA ILE A 170 -6.33 -2.81 11.93
C ILE A 170 -6.81 -3.54 13.19
N PRO A 171 -6.05 -4.53 13.69
CA PRO A 171 -6.39 -5.22 14.93
C PRO A 171 -6.35 -4.24 16.11
N GLY A 172 -7.37 -4.29 16.97
CA GLY A 172 -7.52 -3.41 18.13
C GLY A 172 -8.03 -2.00 17.82
N GLY A 173 -8.05 -1.59 16.54
CA GLY A 173 -8.65 -0.33 16.09
C GLY A 173 -10.00 -0.52 15.40
N GLU A 174 -10.09 -1.50 14.50
CA GLU A 174 -11.28 -1.73 13.66
C GLU A 174 -11.98 -3.08 13.97
N TYR A 175 -11.30 -3.97 14.67
CA TYR A 175 -11.89 -5.21 15.20
C TYR A 175 -11.08 -5.71 16.40
N LEU A 176 -11.70 -6.51 17.25
CA LEU A 176 -11.03 -7.17 18.37
C LEU A 176 -10.58 -8.58 17.96
N PRO A 177 -9.27 -8.91 17.99
CA PRO A 177 -8.82 -10.27 17.66
C PRO A 177 -9.24 -11.30 18.71
N TYR A 178 -9.62 -12.51 18.29
CA TYR A 178 -10.10 -13.58 19.18
C TYR A 178 -9.11 -13.96 20.30
N TYR A 179 -7.80 -13.88 20.05
CA TYR A 179 -6.79 -14.18 21.06
C TYR A 179 -6.77 -13.10 22.16
N LEU A 180 -7.02 -11.84 21.78
CA LEU A 180 -7.07 -10.73 22.72
C LEU A 180 -8.37 -10.80 23.54
N GLU A 181 -9.48 -11.19 22.91
CA GLU A 181 -10.70 -11.54 23.66
C GLU A 181 -10.45 -12.65 24.69
N GLY A 182 -9.72 -13.70 24.32
CA GLY A 182 -9.36 -14.80 25.22
C GLY A 182 -8.56 -14.32 26.41
N VAL A 183 -7.55 -13.46 26.18
CA VAL A 183 -6.75 -12.85 27.25
C VAL A 183 -7.61 -11.95 28.15
N LEU A 184 -8.46 -11.10 27.58
CA LEU A 184 -9.35 -10.22 28.36
C LEU A 184 -10.33 -11.01 29.23
N LYS A 185 -10.89 -12.11 28.70
CA LYS A 185 -11.75 -13.03 29.46
C LYS A 185 -10.98 -13.71 30.60
N MET A 186 -9.75 -14.18 30.35
CA MET A 186 -8.91 -14.81 31.37
C MET A 186 -8.51 -13.84 32.49
N LEU A 187 -8.32 -12.56 32.18
CA LEU A 187 -7.96 -11.52 33.15
C LEU A 187 -9.16 -10.96 33.92
N GLY A 188 -10.39 -11.45 33.69
CA GLY A 188 -11.60 -10.95 34.33
C GLY A 188 -12.09 -9.60 33.79
N SER A 189 -11.55 -9.14 32.65
CA SER A 189 -11.88 -7.87 32.02
C SER A 189 -12.85 -8.03 30.85
N ALA A 190 -13.82 -8.94 30.97
CA ALA A 190 -14.77 -9.24 29.90
C ALA A 190 -15.59 -8.02 29.47
N ASP A 191 -15.87 -7.09 30.40
CA ASP A 191 -16.62 -5.87 30.13
C ASP A 191 -15.92 -4.97 29.10
N LEU A 192 -14.57 -5.02 28.99
CA LEU A 192 -13.83 -4.30 27.96
C LEU A 192 -14.16 -4.80 26.55
N ILE A 193 -14.56 -6.07 26.39
CA ILE A 193 -14.95 -6.64 25.09
C ILE A 193 -16.23 -5.99 24.58
N ASP A 194 -17.17 -5.71 25.48
CA ASP A 194 -18.43 -5.05 25.14
C ASP A 194 -18.23 -3.59 24.72
N VAL A 195 -17.19 -2.93 25.22
CA VAL A 195 -16.77 -1.59 24.76
C VAL A 195 -16.30 -1.60 23.31
N PHE A 196 -15.70 -2.70 22.83
CA PHE A 196 -15.21 -2.81 21.44
C PHE A 196 -16.28 -3.26 20.43
N LYS A 197 -17.40 -3.84 20.88
CA LYS A 197 -18.46 -4.37 19.99
C LYS A 197 -19.09 -3.32 19.04
N PRO A 198 -19.38 -2.08 19.46
CA PRO A 198 -19.96 -1.06 18.56
C PRO A 198 -19.00 -0.60 17.46
N SER A 199 -17.70 -0.83 17.62
CA SER A 199 -16.65 -0.41 16.68
C SER A 199 -16.21 -1.52 15.73
N VAL A 200 -16.86 -2.69 15.77
CA VAL A 200 -16.49 -3.83 14.93
C VAL A 200 -16.89 -3.55 13.49
N ILE A 201 -15.87 -3.34 12.66
CA ILE A 201 -16.01 -3.18 11.22
C ILE A 201 -16.09 -4.56 10.56
N THR A 202 -17.12 -4.75 9.74
CA THR A 202 -17.29 -5.95 8.93
C THR A 202 -16.22 -6.02 7.85
N LYS A 203 -15.46 -7.12 7.85
CA LYS A 203 -14.38 -7.37 6.88
C LYS A 203 -14.93 -7.86 5.54
N ASN A 204 -14.47 -7.25 4.45
CA ASN A 204 -14.72 -7.76 3.10
C ASN A 204 -13.79 -8.93 2.74
N THR A 205 -14.31 -9.99 2.12
CA THR A 205 -13.53 -11.15 1.66
C THR A 205 -13.18 -11.11 0.17
N ASN A 206 -13.83 -10.23 -0.60
CA ASN A 206 -13.63 -10.12 -2.05
C ASN A 206 -12.19 -9.72 -2.43
N LYS A 207 -11.80 -10.00 -3.67
CA LYS A 207 -10.51 -9.52 -4.20
C LYS A 207 -10.57 -7.99 -4.40
N PRO A 208 -9.45 -7.27 -4.18
CA PRO A 208 -9.36 -5.86 -4.56
C PRO A 208 -9.77 -5.68 -6.02
N LYS A 209 -10.52 -4.62 -6.31
CA LYS A 209 -10.93 -4.27 -7.68
C LYS A 209 -10.39 -2.89 -8.06
N THR A 210 -10.16 -2.68 -9.35
CA THR A 210 -9.79 -1.36 -9.87
C THR A 210 -11.01 -0.46 -10.07
N PHE A 211 -10.76 0.84 -10.13
CA PHE A 211 -11.74 1.85 -10.53
C PHE A 211 -11.39 2.37 -11.94
N THR A 212 -12.39 2.87 -12.66
CA THR A 212 -12.16 3.51 -13.96
C THR A 212 -12.47 5.00 -13.84
N PHE A 213 -11.47 5.83 -14.11
CA PHE A 213 -11.64 7.27 -14.21
C PHE A 213 -11.23 7.72 -15.61
N ASP A 214 -12.20 8.11 -16.43
CA ASP A 214 -11.98 8.42 -17.86
C ASP A 214 -11.32 7.22 -18.58
N SER A 215 -10.08 7.39 -19.03
CA SER A 215 -9.27 6.39 -19.74
C SER A 215 -8.25 5.69 -18.83
N GLU A 216 -8.24 6.02 -17.54
CA GLU A 216 -7.30 5.50 -16.55
C GLU A 216 -7.94 4.45 -15.66
N THR A 217 -7.15 3.42 -15.33
CA THR A 217 -7.52 2.39 -14.36
C THR A 217 -6.81 2.67 -13.05
N LEU A 218 -7.54 2.90 -11.97
CA LEU A 218 -7.01 3.25 -10.66
C LEU A 218 -7.00 2.03 -9.74
N GLY A 219 -5.91 1.84 -9.02
CA GLY A 219 -5.80 0.85 -7.95
C GLY A 219 -5.79 1.54 -6.60
N ALA A 220 -6.97 1.85 -6.05
CA ALA A 220 -7.07 2.52 -4.75
C ALA A 220 -7.45 1.55 -3.62
N GLN A 221 -6.81 1.72 -2.47
CA GLN A 221 -7.10 1.01 -1.22
C GLN A 221 -7.01 1.97 -0.02
N SER A 222 -7.39 1.49 1.17
CA SER A 222 -7.43 2.30 2.39
C SER A 222 -6.37 1.90 3.42
N CYS A 223 -5.68 2.91 3.97
CA CYS A 223 -4.75 2.88 5.09
C CYS A 223 -3.83 1.64 5.17
N SER A 224 -4.25 0.64 5.96
CA SER A 224 -3.48 -0.57 6.26
C SER A 224 -3.20 -1.41 5.02
N ALA A 225 -3.95 -1.24 3.93
CA ALA A 225 -3.64 -1.89 2.66
C ALA A 225 -2.22 -1.60 2.15
N SER A 226 -1.63 -0.46 2.52
CA SER A 226 -0.21 -0.12 2.22
C SER A 226 0.81 -1.13 2.74
N ILE A 227 0.44 -1.95 3.71
CA ILE A 227 1.30 -3.01 4.25
C ILE A 227 0.94 -4.40 3.70
N ALA A 228 0.03 -4.47 2.72
CA ALA A 228 -0.43 -5.69 2.06
C ALA A 228 -0.07 -5.70 0.57
N PRO A 229 1.18 -6.07 0.22
CA PRO A 229 1.66 -6.11 -1.17
C PRO A 229 0.76 -6.83 -2.16
N ASP A 230 0.13 -7.92 -1.72
CA ASP A 230 -0.78 -8.68 -2.57
C ASP A 230 -1.96 -7.86 -3.08
N PHE A 231 -2.39 -6.81 -2.39
CA PHE A 231 -3.52 -6.00 -2.81
C PHE A 231 -3.16 -5.12 -4.00
N TYR A 232 -2.08 -4.34 -3.88
CA TYR A 232 -1.61 -3.49 -4.97
C TYR A 232 -1.05 -4.30 -6.15
N ARG A 233 -0.47 -5.47 -5.87
CA ARG A 233 -0.10 -6.44 -6.90
C ARG A 233 -1.31 -6.89 -7.71
N GLU A 234 -2.39 -7.27 -7.05
CA GLU A 234 -3.63 -7.71 -7.69
C GLU A 234 -4.27 -6.58 -8.51
N LEU A 235 -4.28 -5.35 -7.99
CA LEU A 235 -4.75 -4.17 -8.73
C LEU A 235 -3.92 -3.89 -9.99
N THR A 236 -2.59 -4.02 -9.89
CA THR A 236 -1.69 -3.87 -11.05
C THR A 236 -1.90 -4.98 -12.07
N ARG A 237 -2.19 -6.21 -11.62
CA ARG A 237 -2.57 -7.34 -12.48
C ARG A 237 -3.88 -7.06 -13.23
N GLN A 238 -4.76 -6.24 -12.65
CA GLN A 238 -5.99 -5.71 -13.27
C GLN A 238 -5.77 -4.42 -14.09
N ASN A 239 -4.52 -4.11 -14.46
CA ASN A 239 -4.11 -2.94 -15.25
C ASN A 239 -4.19 -1.58 -14.55
N ALA A 240 -4.21 -1.52 -13.21
CA ALA A 240 -4.07 -0.23 -12.51
C ALA A 240 -2.83 0.53 -13.03
N SER A 241 -3.02 1.76 -13.50
CA SER A 241 -1.97 2.69 -13.93
C SER A 241 -1.50 3.57 -12.77
N LEU A 242 -2.30 3.74 -11.72
CA LEU A 242 -1.93 4.49 -10.52
C LEU A 242 -2.34 3.72 -9.27
N LEU A 243 -1.44 3.59 -8.31
CA LEU A 243 -1.72 2.98 -7.01
C LEU A 243 -1.99 4.08 -5.99
N ILE A 244 -3.08 3.95 -5.23
CA ILE A 244 -3.57 4.99 -4.34
C ILE A 244 -3.82 4.40 -2.95
N ASN A 245 -3.41 5.13 -1.92
CA ASN A 245 -3.74 4.84 -0.53
C ASN A 245 -4.43 6.05 0.10
N SER A 246 -5.72 5.92 0.40
CA SER A 246 -6.48 6.89 1.21
C SER A 246 -6.37 6.45 2.66
N ALA A 247 -5.68 7.21 3.51
CA ALA A 247 -5.28 6.71 4.82
C ALA A 247 -5.55 7.67 5.98
N ASP A 248 -5.80 7.10 7.15
CA ASP A 248 -5.70 7.79 8.43
C ASP A 248 -4.64 7.08 9.28
N LEU A 249 -3.60 7.84 9.64
CA LEU A 249 -2.48 7.33 10.43
C LEU A 249 -2.56 7.77 11.89
N GLY A 250 -3.74 8.16 12.38
CA GLY A 250 -3.96 8.61 13.76
C GLY A 250 -3.49 7.62 14.82
N PHE A 251 -3.72 6.32 14.61
CA PHE A 251 -3.22 5.28 15.51
C PHE A 251 -1.68 5.31 15.67
N PHE A 252 -0.96 5.76 14.63
CA PHE A 252 0.49 5.87 14.60
C PHE A 252 0.98 7.33 14.67
N TYR A 253 0.15 8.24 15.20
CA TYR A 253 0.47 9.66 15.25
C TYR A 253 1.82 9.91 15.92
N LYS A 254 2.66 10.73 15.27
CA LYS A 254 4.05 11.05 15.65
C LYS A 254 5.02 9.87 15.72
N SER A 255 4.64 8.67 15.26
CA SER A 255 5.53 7.50 15.20
C SER A 255 6.48 7.57 14.00
N LYS A 256 7.66 8.17 14.20
CA LYS A 256 8.69 8.30 13.15
C LYS A 256 9.14 6.95 12.58
N SER A 257 9.22 5.92 13.43
CA SER A 257 9.61 4.57 13.01
C SER A 257 8.56 3.96 12.08
N TYR A 258 7.28 4.11 12.41
CA TYR A 258 6.18 3.67 11.55
C TYR A 258 6.15 4.44 10.23
N TYR A 259 6.28 5.78 10.25
CA TYR A 259 6.32 6.57 9.02
C TYR A 259 7.47 6.16 8.09
N THR A 260 8.62 5.81 8.67
CA THR A 260 9.76 5.28 7.90
C THR A 260 9.42 3.92 7.28
N GLN A 261 8.75 3.03 8.01
CA GLN A 261 8.33 1.72 7.51
C GLN A 261 7.25 1.85 6.42
N ASN A 262 6.25 2.70 6.64
CA ASN A 262 5.21 3.00 5.66
C ASN A 262 5.81 3.55 4.37
N LEU A 263 6.73 4.53 4.44
CA LEU A 263 7.46 5.02 3.27
C LEU A 263 8.20 3.89 2.54
N GLN A 264 8.90 3.01 3.26
CA GLN A 264 9.63 1.90 2.65
C GLN A 264 8.71 0.90 1.95
N LEU A 265 7.55 0.60 2.55
CA LEU A 265 6.54 -0.28 1.95
C LEU A 265 5.87 0.39 0.75
N SER A 266 5.50 1.66 0.84
CA SER A 266 5.00 2.43 -0.31
C SER A 266 6.01 2.51 -1.46
N THR A 267 7.32 2.62 -1.16
CA THR A 267 8.37 2.53 -2.18
C THR A 267 8.43 1.13 -2.80
N PHE A 268 8.30 0.08 -1.99
CA PHE A 268 8.21 -1.29 -2.48
C PHE A 268 7.01 -1.48 -3.41
N GLU A 269 5.82 -1.00 -3.03
CA GLU A 269 4.61 -1.09 -3.85
C GLU A 269 4.82 -0.43 -5.22
N ALA A 270 5.40 0.78 -5.22
CA ALA A 270 5.65 1.54 -6.44
C ALA A 270 6.64 0.83 -7.38
N VAL A 271 7.79 0.40 -6.84
CA VAL A 271 8.88 -0.18 -7.64
C VAL A 271 8.51 -1.58 -8.13
N SER A 272 7.99 -2.43 -7.25
CA SER A 272 7.72 -3.85 -7.55
C SER A 272 6.63 -4.01 -8.61
N ASN A 273 5.65 -3.12 -8.61
CA ASN A 273 4.59 -3.07 -9.63
C ASN A 273 4.92 -2.18 -10.83
N ALA A 274 6.03 -1.43 -10.77
CA ALA A 274 6.39 -0.41 -11.73
C ALA A 274 5.21 0.55 -12.00
N ARG A 275 4.60 1.05 -10.92
CA ARG A 275 3.49 2.01 -10.94
C ARG A 275 3.78 3.16 -9.97
N PRO A 276 3.37 4.39 -10.29
CA PRO A 276 3.37 5.45 -9.29
C PRO A 276 2.45 5.08 -8.11
N PHE A 277 2.84 5.49 -6.92
CA PHE A 277 2.10 5.31 -5.68
C PHE A 277 1.82 6.66 -5.03
N VAL A 278 0.56 6.91 -4.71
CA VAL A 278 0.08 8.16 -4.12
C VAL A 278 -0.63 7.84 -2.82
N GLN A 279 -0.25 8.53 -1.75
CA GLN A 279 -0.91 8.38 -0.46
C GLN A 279 -1.33 9.75 0.06
N ALA A 280 -2.63 9.89 0.34
CA ALA A 280 -3.17 11.01 1.08
C ALA A 280 -3.48 10.55 2.50
N THR A 281 -2.99 11.28 3.49
CA THR A 281 -3.13 10.90 4.89
C THR A 281 -3.77 11.99 5.73
N THR A 282 -4.56 11.57 6.72
CA THR A 282 -4.77 12.31 7.96
C THR A 282 -3.72 11.84 8.98
N GLN A 283 -3.23 12.74 9.85
CA GLN A 283 -2.38 12.38 11.01
C GLN A 283 -1.06 11.63 10.70
N GLY A 284 -0.53 11.77 9.50
CA GLY A 284 0.75 11.20 9.10
C GLY A 284 1.25 11.83 7.81
N PRO A 285 2.30 11.29 7.19
CA PRO A 285 2.85 11.87 5.97
C PRO A 285 2.08 11.45 4.71
N SER A 286 1.68 12.43 3.90
CA SER A 286 1.25 12.19 2.52
C SER A 286 2.47 12.10 1.61
N LEU A 287 2.41 11.26 0.58
CA LEU A 287 3.56 11.00 -0.28
C LEU A 287 3.17 10.73 -1.74
N ILE A 288 4.08 11.06 -2.65
CA ILE A 288 4.04 10.64 -4.04
C ILE A 288 5.35 9.96 -4.36
N ILE A 289 5.28 8.72 -4.79
CA ILE A 289 6.43 7.93 -5.20
C ILE A 289 6.25 7.58 -6.67
N THR A 290 7.27 7.84 -7.48
CA THR A 290 7.25 7.47 -8.90
C THR A 290 7.36 5.95 -9.08
N LYS A 291 7.02 5.45 -10.27
CA LYS A 291 7.17 4.02 -10.65
C LYS A 291 8.57 3.43 -10.47
N ASP A 292 9.58 4.28 -10.31
CA ASP A 292 10.99 3.92 -10.11
C ASP A 292 11.44 4.11 -8.66
N GLY A 293 10.51 4.41 -7.74
CA GLY A 293 10.79 4.53 -6.31
C GLY A 293 11.32 5.88 -5.86
N ARG A 294 11.34 6.91 -6.74
CA ARG A 294 11.76 8.26 -6.35
C ARG A 294 10.64 8.96 -5.59
N LEU A 295 10.95 9.52 -4.43
CA LEU A 295 10.04 10.36 -3.66
C LEU A 295 9.88 11.71 -4.36
N LYS A 296 8.72 11.93 -4.99
CA LYS A 296 8.39 13.15 -5.74
C LYS A 296 7.85 14.25 -4.84
N ASP A 297 7.04 13.89 -3.85
CA ASP A 297 6.63 14.80 -2.79
C ASP A 297 6.47 14.05 -1.46
N TYR A 298 6.66 14.79 -0.38
CA TYR A 298 6.48 14.32 0.98
C TYR A 298 5.94 15.47 1.83
N ILE A 299 4.67 15.37 2.21
CA ILE A 299 4.00 16.32 3.09
C ILE A 299 4.08 15.73 4.48
N ASN A 300 4.95 16.28 5.33
CA ASN A 300 5.04 15.90 6.73
C ASN A 300 3.80 16.41 7.51
N LEU A 301 3.72 16.10 8.79
CA LEU A 301 2.69 16.64 9.68
C LEU A 301 2.65 18.17 9.60
N THR A 302 1.49 18.72 9.25
CA THR A 302 1.22 20.15 9.21
C THR A 302 0.13 20.55 10.20
N ASN A 303 0.12 21.82 10.58
CA ASN A 303 -0.94 22.40 11.42
C ASN A 303 -2.18 22.84 10.63
N GLY A 304 -2.07 22.88 9.30
CA GLY A 304 -3.15 23.29 8.39
C GLY A 304 -3.24 22.35 7.20
N VAL A 305 -4.36 22.44 6.47
CA VAL A 305 -4.58 21.66 5.24
C VAL A 305 -3.53 22.03 4.19
N GLN A 306 -3.03 21.02 3.48
CA GLN A 306 -2.14 21.21 2.34
C GLN A 306 -2.77 20.55 1.11
N ILE A 307 -2.91 21.32 0.04
CA ILE A 307 -3.42 20.82 -1.24
C ILE A 307 -2.32 21.00 -2.27
N ARG A 308 -1.88 19.90 -2.87
CA ARG A 308 -0.76 19.91 -3.82
C ARG A 308 -1.06 19.07 -5.05
N SER A 309 -0.83 19.65 -6.22
CA SER A 309 -1.15 19.04 -7.51
C SER A 309 0.11 18.68 -8.32
N TYR A 310 0.12 17.48 -8.90
CA TYR A 310 1.25 16.93 -9.62
C TYR A 310 0.83 16.21 -10.90
N ARG A 311 1.58 16.44 -11.98
CA ARG A 311 1.61 15.51 -13.11
C ARG A 311 2.39 14.28 -12.75
N ILE A 312 1.93 13.10 -13.14
CA ILE A 312 2.58 11.83 -12.80
C ILE A 312 2.79 11.04 -14.09
N ASP A 313 3.96 10.43 -14.23
CA ASP A 313 4.20 9.44 -15.28
C ASP A 313 3.84 8.06 -14.76
N THR A 314 3.09 7.33 -15.58
CA THR A 314 2.71 5.95 -15.34
C THR A 314 3.40 5.01 -16.33
N ASN A 315 3.13 3.72 -16.21
CA ASN A 315 3.66 2.66 -17.04
C ASN A 315 2.56 1.62 -17.27
N ASN A 316 2.55 0.98 -18.45
CA ASN A 316 1.58 -0.06 -18.79
C ASN A 316 2.17 -1.48 -18.77
N THR A 317 3.47 -1.65 -18.56
CA THR A 317 4.08 -3.01 -18.48
C THR A 317 3.84 -3.63 -17.12
N ARG A 318 3.65 -4.95 -17.08
CA ARG A 318 3.59 -5.73 -15.84
C ARG A 318 4.97 -6.31 -15.53
N THR A 319 5.33 -6.35 -14.26
CA THR A 319 6.59 -6.97 -13.81
C THR A 319 6.38 -8.47 -13.58
N PRO A 320 7.45 -9.29 -13.51
CA PRO A 320 7.31 -10.69 -13.14
C PRO A 320 6.66 -10.85 -11.76
N TYR A 321 6.97 -9.96 -10.82
CA TYR A 321 6.32 -9.91 -9.52
C TYR A 321 4.81 -9.68 -9.64
N THR A 322 4.35 -8.72 -10.45
CA THR A 322 2.91 -8.51 -10.69
C THR A 322 2.22 -9.78 -11.18
N LEU A 323 2.88 -10.57 -12.03
CA LEU A 323 2.30 -11.77 -12.64
C LEU A 323 2.38 -13.01 -11.72
N LEU A 324 3.51 -13.22 -11.04
CA LEU A 324 3.82 -14.46 -10.33
C LEU A 324 3.65 -14.33 -8.80
N GLY A 325 3.60 -13.11 -8.26
CA GLY A 325 3.61 -12.85 -6.83
C GLY A 325 4.90 -13.30 -6.14
N GLU A 326 4.77 -13.80 -4.92
CA GLU A 326 5.88 -14.20 -4.06
C GLU A 326 6.44 -15.59 -4.41
N TRP A 327 6.73 -15.83 -5.70
CA TRP A 327 7.17 -17.13 -6.22
C TRP A 327 8.46 -17.64 -5.57
N VAL A 328 9.37 -16.75 -5.16
CA VAL A 328 10.60 -17.11 -4.44
C VAL A 328 10.28 -17.74 -3.08
N ALA A 329 9.25 -17.24 -2.38
CA ALA A 329 8.80 -17.81 -1.12
C ALA A 329 8.24 -19.22 -1.33
N TYR A 330 7.37 -19.41 -2.33
CA TYR A 330 6.80 -20.72 -2.66
C TYR A 330 7.88 -21.73 -3.08
N LEU A 331 8.87 -21.30 -3.85
CA LEU A 331 10.03 -22.13 -4.21
C LEU A 331 10.85 -22.51 -2.97
N GLY A 332 11.10 -21.55 -2.06
CA GLY A 332 11.77 -21.80 -0.79
C GLY A 332 11.04 -22.82 0.10
N LEU A 333 9.72 -22.68 0.24
CA LEU A 333 8.90 -23.63 1.00
C LEU A 333 8.91 -25.03 0.37
N THR A 334 8.79 -25.11 -0.96
CA THR A 334 8.80 -26.38 -1.69
C THR A 334 10.13 -27.10 -1.53
N THR A 335 11.25 -26.38 -1.69
CA THR A 335 12.59 -26.95 -1.52
C THR A 335 12.84 -27.41 -0.08
N ALA A 336 12.44 -26.62 0.92
CA ALA A 336 12.54 -27.00 2.33
C ALA A 336 11.74 -28.28 2.63
N PHE A 337 10.51 -28.37 2.09
CA PHE A 337 9.67 -29.55 2.25
C PHE A 337 10.30 -30.81 1.63
N ILE A 338 10.83 -30.72 0.41
CA ILE A 338 11.51 -31.85 -0.27
C ILE A 338 12.73 -32.32 0.54
N LEU A 339 13.54 -31.39 1.06
CA LEU A 339 14.70 -31.73 1.89
C LEU A 339 14.28 -32.40 3.19
N LEU A 340 13.23 -31.91 3.86
CA LEU A 340 12.68 -32.52 5.07
C LEU A 340 12.20 -33.95 4.80
N MET A 341 11.43 -34.16 3.72
CA MET A 341 10.95 -35.49 3.34
C MET A 341 12.10 -36.45 3.04
N ARG A 342 13.15 -35.98 2.34
CA ARG A 342 14.34 -36.80 2.07
C ARG A 342 15.06 -37.20 3.37
N LEU A 343 15.19 -36.28 4.33
CA LEU A 343 15.80 -36.58 5.63
C LEU A 343 14.97 -37.58 6.43
N LEU A 344 13.65 -37.46 6.42
CA LEU A 344 12.74 -38.42 7.05
C LEU A 344 12.86 -39.81 6.41
N LEU A 345 12.88 -39.91 5.08
CA LEU A 345 13.06 -41.17 4.37
C LEU A 345 14.40 -41.83 4.69
N ILE A 346 15.49 -41.06 4.79
CA ILE A 346 16.81 -41.57 5.20
C ILE A 346 16.77 -42.10 6.64
N ARG A 347 16.09 -41.40 7.56
CA ARG A 347 15.95 -41.84 8.96
C ARG A 347 15.11 -43.11 9.09
N LEU A 348 13.98 -43.18 8.38
CA LEU A 348 13.13 -44.37 8.35
C LEU A 348 13.89 -45.56 7.78
N LYS A 349 14.60 -45.39 6.65
CA LYS A 349 15.44 -46.45 6.08
C LYS A 349 16.48 -46.96 7.07
N LYS A 350 17.14 -46.07 7.82
CA LYS A 350 18.10 -46.45 8.87
C LYS A 350 17.46 -47.27 10.00
N GLN A 351 16.24 -46.92 10.43
CA GLN A 351 15.50 -47.66 11.47
C GLN A 351 15.08 -49.06 11.01
N PHE A 352 14.66 -49.21 9.75
CA PHE A 352 14.35 -50.54 9.20
C PHE A 352 15.61 -51.41 9.09
N THR A 353 16.73 -50.87 8.61
CA THR A 353 18.00 -51.63 8.50
C THR A 353 18.70 -51.91 9.84
N SER A 354 18.23 -51.36 10.96
CA SER A 354 18.80 -51.64 12.29
C SER A 354 17.99 -52.66 13.10
N ASN A 355 16.82 -53.07 12.60
CA ASN A 355 15.93 -54.05 13.23
C ASN A 355 15.97 -55.42 12.51
N ASP A 356 16.68 -55.51 11.40
CA ASP A 356 17.13 -56.76 10.75
C ASP A 356 18.59 -57.02 11.17
#